data_AF-V5I2R4-F1
#
_entry.id   AF-V5I2R4-F1
#
_cell.length_a   1.000
_cell.length_b   1.000
_cell.length_c   1.000
_cell.angle_alpha   90.00
_cell.angle_beta   90.00
_cell.angle_gamma   90.00
#
_symmetry.space_group_name_H-M   'P 1'
#
loop_
_entity.id
_entity.type
_entity.pdbx_description
1 polymer ?
#
loop_
_entity_poly.entity_id
_entity_poly.type
_entity_poly.pdbx_seq_one_letter_code
_entity_poly.pdbx_strand_id
1 'polypeptide(L)'
;MAVFLRRSALYRAFNLNKSLRLSCANISTTKKNKEVPSTTISDTGVSKPPVTVADFADTKPRYWMTYGYSETDYTMDRDYHHLIMFFWYHIYVGVLGFIMMYIPDFRDQDWTEREAYLRLERREKLGLPKIDRNLVDPSKATTLALRGGVGREWRSSCRLVRCPPFSSAATPQ
;
A
#
# COMPACT_ATOMS: atom_id res chain seq x y z
N MET A 1 10.96 1.22 -29.21
CA MET A 1 9.54 1.24 -29.64
C MET A 1 8.73 0.00 -29.24
N ALA A 2 9.31 -1.21 -29.12
CA ALA A 2 8.55 -2.45 -28.86
C ALA A 2 8.02 -2.65 -27.42
N VAL A 3 8.46 -1.84 -26.44
CA VAL A 3 8.08 -2.03 -25.01
C VAL A 3 6.76 -1.34 -24.66
N PHE A 4 6.36 -0.30 -25.41
CA PHE A 4 5.11 0.44 -25.14
C PHE A 4 3.85 -0.34 -25.57
N LEU A 5 3.97 -1.27 -26.52
CA LEU A 5 2.84 -2.07 -26.98
C LEU A 5 2.45 -3.18 -26.00
N ARG A 6 3.41 -3.72 -25.22
CA ARG A 6 3.13 -4.77 -24.22
C ARG A 6 2.32 -4.27 -23.02
N ARG A 7 2.46 -3.00 -22.64
CA ARG A 7 1.64 -2.41 -21.57
C ARG A 7 0.18 -2.22 -22.01
N SER A 8 -0.07 -1.89 -23.28
CA SER A 8 -1.44 -1.66 -23.79
C SER A 8 -2.32 -2.91 -23.88
N ALA A 9 -1.72 -4.09 -24.09
CA ALA A 9 -2.45 -5.35 -24.24
C ALA A 9 -3.06 -5.86 -22.92
N LEU A 10 -2.38 -5.63 -21.79
CA LEU A 10 -2.86 -6.06 -20.47
C LEU A 10 -4.10 -5.26 -20.00
N TYR A 11 -4.20 -3.98 -20.35
CA TYR A 11 -5.39 -3.18 -20.05
C TYR A 11 -6.62 -3.61 -20.86
N ARG A 12 -6.44 -4.18 -22.06
CA ARG A 12 -7.54 -4.76 -22.85
C ARG A 12 -7.96 -6.14 -22.35
N ALA A 13 -7.03 -6.95 -21.82
CA ALA A 13 -7.35 -8.25 -21.24
C ALA A 13 -8.18 -8.14 -19.95
N PHE A 14 -7.97 -7.11 -19.13
CA PHE A 14 -8.80 -6.85 -17.94
C PHE A 14 -10.24 -6.42 -18.29
N ASN A 15 -10.50 -5.93 -19.51
CA ASN A 15 -11.80 -5.43 -19.93
C ASN A 15 -12.74 -6.50 -20.52
N LEU A 16 -12.19 -7.65 -20.94
CA LEU A 16 -12.99 -8.80 -21.42
C LEU A 16 -13.67 -9.59 -20.28
N ASN A 17 -13.23 -9.40 -19.04
CA ASN A 17 -13.87 -10.01 -17.86
C ASN A 17 -15.18 -9.29 -17.45
N LYS A 18 -15.51 -8.16 -18.12
CA LYS A 18 -16.73 -7.39 -17.87
C LYS A 18 -17.94 -7.89 -18.67
N SER A 19 -17.74 -8.67 -19.74
CA SER A 19 -18.80 -9.06 -20.68
C SER A 19 -19.32 -10.51 -20.52
N LEU A 20 -18.76 -11.32 -19.61
CA LEU A 20 -19.19 -12.71 -19.40
C LEU A 20 -19.76 -13.01 -18.00
N ARG A 21 -20.13 -11.98 -17.23
CA ARG A 21 -21.03 -12.20 -16.11
C ARG A 21 -22.44 -12.30 -16.64
N LEU A 22 -22.85 -13.51 -17.01
CA LEU A 22 -24.25 -13.92 -16.96
C LEU A 22 -24.73 -13.68 -15.52
N SER A 23 -25.20 -12.47 -15.26
CA SER A 23 -25.95 -12.15 -14.05
C SER A 23 -27.35 -12.72 -14.29
N CYS A 24 -27.47 -14.03 -14.17
CA CYS A 24 -28.75 -14.63 -13.84
C CYS A 24 -29.06 -14.17 -12.41
N ALA A 25 -29.82 -13.08 -12.30
CA ALA A 25 -30.46 -12.72 -11.05
C ALA A 25 -31.47 -13.83 -10.75
N ASN A 26 -31.10 -14.80 -9.90
CA ASN A 26 -32.05 -15.74 -9.33
C ASN A 26 -32.99 -14.96 -8.41
N ILE A 27 -34.05 -14.38 -8.98
CA ILE A 27 -35.15 -13.84 -8.19
C ILE A 27 -35.92 -15.05 -7.69
N SER A 28 -35.55 -15.51 -6.50
CA SER A 28 -36.35 -16.46 -5.74
C SER A 28 -37.71 -15.81 -5.46
N THR A 29 -38.77 -16.31 -6.08
CA THR A 29 -40.15 -15.84 -5.86
C THR A 29 -40.79 -16.50 -4.63
N THR A 30 -40.00 -16.90 -3.63
CA THR A 30 -40.54 -17.38 -2.37
C THR A 30 -41.17 -16.22 -1.59
N LYS A 31 -42.32 -16.49 -0.95
CA LYS A 31 -42.97 -15.50 -0.07
C LYS A 31 -41.93 -15.02 0.95
N LYS A 32 -41.68 -13.70 1.00
CA LYS A 32 -40.71 -13.08 1.90
C LYS A 32 -41.16 -13.22 3.35
N ASN A 33 -40.94 -14.40 3.93
CA ASN A 33 -40.86 -14.55 5.38
C ASN A 33 -39.49 -13.99 5.77
N LYS A 34 -39.45 -12.96 6.62
CA LYS A 34 -38.24 -12.30 7.10
C LYS A 34 -37.46 -13.23 8.05
N GLU A 35 -36.94 -14.33 7.54
CA GLU A 35 -36.15 -15.28 8.30
C GLU A 35 -34.79 -15.37 7.62
N VAL A 36 -33.80 -14.72 8.21
CA VAL A 36 -32.39 -14.82 7.80
C VAL A 36 -31.86 -16.11 8.43
N PRO A 37 -31.47 -17.13 7.65
CA PRO A 37 -30.83 -18.32 8.19
C PRO A 37 -29.31 -18.14 8.09
N SER A 38 -28.63 -18.03 9.23
CA SER A 38 -27.20 -18.34 9.27
C SER A 38 -26.86 -19.02 10.58
N THR A 39 -26.35 -20.25 10.43
CA THR A 39 -25.65 -21.10 11.41
C THR A 39 -26.44 -21.56 12.64
N THR A 40 -26.94 -22.80 12.55
CA THR A 40 -27.05 -23.82 13.61
C THR A 40 -27.23 -23.29 15.04
N ILE A 41 -28.43 -22.80 15.36
CA ILE A 41 -28.93 -22.82 16.74
C ILE A 41 -30.13 -23.74 16.75
N SER A 42 -30.07 -24.71 17.64
CA SER A 42 -31.00 -25.79 17.88
C SER A 42 -32.46 -25.35 17.73
N ASP A 43 -33.18 -26.12 16.92
CA ASP A 43 -34.63 -26.17 16.88
C ASP A 43 -35.13 -26.62 18.28
N THR A 44 -35.28 -25.67 19.20
CA THR A 44 -36.11 -25.85 20.39
C THR A 44 -37.17 -24.76 20.34
N GLY A 45 -38.38 -25.18 19.94
CA GLY A 45 -39.54 -24.33 19.73
C GLY A 45 -39.82 -23.39 20.90
N VAL A 46 -39.50 -22.11 20.71
CA VAL A 46 -40.04 -21.03 21.53
C VAL A 46 -41.22 -20.45 20.74
N SER A 47 -42.43 -20.80 21.18
CA SER A 47 -43.66 -20.19 20.70
C SER A 47 -43.57 -18.67 20.79
N LYS A 48 -43.95 -17.98 19.72
CA LYS A 48 -43.95 -16.52 19.60
C LYS A 48 -44.64 -15.89 20.84
N PRO A 49 -44.00 -14.98 21.60
CA PRO A 49 -44.74 -14.15 22.55
C PRO A 49 -45.75 -13.27 21.78
N PRO A 50 -46.94 -13.00 22.35
CA PRO A 50 -47.95 -12.17 21.71
C PRO A 50 -47.39 -10.76 21.46
N VAL A 51 -47.58 -10.25 20.25
CA VAL A 51 -47.12 -8.92 19.85
C VAL A 51 -47.86 -7.89 20.70
N THR A 52 -47.14 -7.18 21.55
CA THR A 52 -47.70 -6.12 22.39
C THR A 52 -47.64 -4.78 21.67
N VAL A 53 -48.48 -3.82 22.06
CA VAL A 53 -48.55 -2.50 21.41
C VAL A 53 -47.21 -1.75 21.48
N ALA A 54 -46.39 -2.04 22.50
CA ALA A 54 -45.05 -1.51 22.67
C ALA A 54 -44.05 -2.03 21.61
N ASP A 55 -44.24 -3.26 21.10
CA ASP A 55 -43.36 -3.85 20.09
C ASP A 55 -43.52 -3.19 18.71
N PHE A 56 -44.62 -2.48 18.46
CA PHE A 56 -44.81 -1.70 17.23
C PHE A 56 -44.10 -0.34 17.26
N ALA A 57 -43.76 0.16 18.45
CA ALA A 57 -42.96 1.38 18.60
C ALA A 57 -41.46 1.10 18.47
N ASP A 58 -41.04 -0.14 18.69
CA ASP A 58 -39.65 -0.56 18.51
C ASP A 58 -39.36 -0.78 17.02
N THR A 59 -38.46 0.04 16.46
CA THR A 59 -38.00 -0.08 15.07
C THR A 59 -37.06 -1.28 14.87
N LYS A 60 -36.71 -1.99 15.94
CA LYS A 60 -35.81 -3.14 15.92
C LYS A 60 -36.43 -4.33 15.16
N PRO A 61 -35.73 -4.87 14.14
CA PRO A 61 -36.15 -6.11 13.52
C PRO A 61 -35.98 -7.29 14.48
N ARG A 62 -36.99 -8.18 14.55
CA ARG A 62 -37.03 -9.37 15.42
C ARG A 62 -35.80 -10.27 15.29
N TYR A 63 -35.28 -10.42 14.07
CA TYR A 63 -34.02 -11.12 13.78
C TYR A 63 -33.10 -10.14 13.07
N TRP A 64 -32.02 -9.74 13.74
CA TRP A 64 -31.03 -8.80 13.21
C TRP A 64 -29.63 -9.41 13.35
N MET A 65 -28.79 -9.18 12.34
CA MET A 65 -27.40 -9.60 12.35
C MET A 65 -26.53 -8.43 12.79
N THR A 66 -25.62 -8.70 13.72
CA THR A 66 -24.67 -7.71 14.23
C THR A 66 -23.54 -7.47 13.22
N TYR A 67 -23.05 -6.23 13.16
CA TYR A 67 -21.83 -5.86 12.42
C TYR A 67 -20.56 -6.07 13.24
N GLY A 68 -20.71 -6.36 14.54
CA GLY A 68 -19.61 -6.68 15.46
C GLY A 68 -19.15 -5.51 16.33
N TYR A 69 -19.90 -4.42 16.43
CA TYR A 69 -19.62 -3.31 17.35
C TYR A 69 -20.38 -3.44 18.67
N SER A 70 -21.64 -3.87 18.62
CA SER A 70 -22.44 -4.19 19.80
C SER A 70 -23.28 -5.45 19.57
N GLU A 71 -23.22 -6.38 20.50
CA GLU A 71 -24.04 -7.61 20.48
C GLU A 71 -25.42 -7.39 21.10
N THR A 72 -25.59 -6.33 21.91
CA THR A 72 -26.80 -6.09 22.71
C THR A 72 -27.74 -5.09 22.04
N ASP A 73 -27.19 -4.00 21.50
CA ASP A 73 -27.96 -2.83 21.07
C ASP A 73 -27.95 -2.65 19.56
N TYR A 74 -29.12 -2.80 18.93
CA TYR A 74 -29.32 -2.73 17.48
C TYR A 74 -28.98 -1.36 16.87
N THR A 75 -29.47 -0.29 17.50
CA THR A 75 -29.30 1.08 17.00
C THR A 75 -27.84 1.50 17.09
N MET A 76 -27.21 1.21 18.22
CA MET A 76 -25.81 1.53 18.48
C MET A 76 -24.86 0.86 17.47
N ASP A 77 -25.06 -0.43 17.18
CA ASP A 77 -24.24 -1.17 16.21
C ASP A 77 -24.33 -0.60 14.79
N ARG A 78 -25.54 -0.17 14.38
CA ARG A 78 -25.79 0.48 13.08
C ARG A 78 -25.14 1.85 12.99
N ASP A 79 -25.33 2.68 14.00
CA ASP A 79 -24.81 4.04 14.01
C ASP A 79 -23.28 4.02 13.95
N TYR A 80 -22.62 3.19 14.76
CA TYR A 80 -21.17 3.05 14.69
C TYR A 80 -20.68 2.51 13.35
N HIS A 81 -21.36 1.51 12.78
CA HIS A 81 -20.98 0.99 11.47
C HIS A 81 -21.04 2.09 10.40
N HIS A 82 -22.13 2.86 10.36
CA HIS A 82 -22.29 3.93 9.38
C HIS A 82 -21.27 5.05 9.58
N LEU A 83 -20.98 5.43 10.82
CA LEU A 83 -19.95 6.42 11.12
C LEU A 83 -18.56 5.94 10.68
N ILE A 84 -18.14 4.74 11.07
CA ILE A 84 -16.82 4.20 10.73
C ILE A 84 -16.66 4.07 9.21
N MET A 85 -17.66 3.53 8.51
CA MET A 85 -17.59 3.40 7.05
C MET A 85 -17.56 4.75 6.34
N PHE A 86 -18.26 5.77 6.87
CA PHE A 86 -18.19 7.11 6.33
C PHE A 86 -16.81 7.75 6.54
N PHE A 87 -16.29 7.78 7.78
CA PHE A 87 -15.00 8.38 8.07
C PHE A 87 -13.83 7.64 7.41
N TRP A 88 -13.85 6.31 7.44
CA TRP A 88 -12.78 5.50 6.85
C TRP A 88 -12.79 5.57 5.33
N TYR A 89 -13.92 5.26 4.69
CA TYR A 89 -13.94 5.17 3.23
C TYR A 89 -14.01 6.55 2.57
N HIS A 90 -14.88 7.45 3.05
CA HIS A 90 -15.10 8.70 2.34
C HIS A 90 -14.06 9.75 2.72
N ILE A 91 -13.78 9.93 4.01
CA ILE A 91 -12.84 10.96 4.47
C ILE A 91 -11.40 10.47 4.33
N TYR A 92 -11.05 9.33 4.91
CA TYR A 92 -9.67 8.86 4.86
C TYR A 92 -9.28 8.40 3.45
N VAL A 93 -10.01 7.48 2.81
CA VAL A 93 -9.61 7.05 1.46
C VAL A 93 -9.89 8.12 0.40
N GLY A 94 -11.06 8.77 0.45
CA GLY A 94 -11.44 9.78 -0.54
C GLY A 94 -10.67 11.09 -0.40
N VAL A 95 -10.83 11.79 0.72
CA VAL A 95 -10.26 13.14 0.90
C VAL A 95 -8.74 13.11 1.07
N LEU A 96 -8.20 12.22 1.92
CA LEU A 96 -6.74 12.15 2.06
C LEU A 96 -6.08 11.64 0.77
N GLY A 97 -6.70 10.67 0.08
CA GLY A 97 -6.23 10.22 -1.22
C GLY A 97 -6.17 11.34 -2.25
N PHE A 98 -7.19 12.21 -2.26
CA PHE A 98 -7.21 13.41 -3.10
C PHE A 98 -6.10 14.38 -2.71
N ILE A 99 -5.91 14.67 -1.41
CA ILE A 99 -4.83 15.54 -0.95
C ILE A 99 -3.49 14.98 -1.43
N MET A 100 -3.18 13.70 -1.14
CA MET A 100 -1.93 13.03 -1.51
C MET A 100 -1.64 13.08 -3.01
N MET A 101 -2.67 13.03 -3.86
CA MET A 101 -2.52 13.13 -5.32
C MET A 101 -2.12 14.55 -5.78
N TYR A 102 -2.57 15.58 -5.09
CA TYR A 102 -2.33 16.99 -5.43
C TYR A 102 -1.35 17.69 -4.49
N ILE A 103 -0.59 16.93 -3.71
CA ILE A 103 0.45 17.53 -2.88
C ILE A 103 1.47 18.23 -3.81
N PRO A 104 1.88 19.47 -3.49
CA PRO A 104 3.02 20.09 -4.16
C PRO A 104 4.26 19.20 -4.09
N ASP A 105 5.11 19.30 -5.10
CA ASP A 105 6.32 18.51 -5.22
C ASP A 105 7.21 18.61 -3.96
N PHE A 106 7.17 17.58 -3.13
CA PHE A 106 7.88 17.56 -1.84
C PHE A 106 9.40 17.38 -1.99
N ARG A 107 9.85 16.91 -3.15
CA ARG A 107 11.24 16.50 -3.37
C ARG A 107 11.89 17.28 -4.52
N ASP A 108 11.23 18.35 -4.97
CA ASP A 108 11.64 19.16 -6.11
C ASP A 108 11.98 18.29 -7.35
N GLN A 109 11.29 17.17 -7.55
CA GLN A 109 11.49 16.29 -8.71
C GLN A 109 11.23 17.01 -10.02
N ASP A 110 10.12 17.74 -10.13
CA ASP A 110 9.75 18.48 -11.33
C ASP A 110 10.78 19.59 -11.61
N TRP A 111 11.31 20.22 -10.55
CA TRP A 111 12.35 21.22 -10.68
C TRP A 111 13.69 20.60 -11.13
N THR A 112 14.10 19.49 -10.52
CA THR A 112 15.36 18.81 -10.88
C THR A 112 15.34 18.29 -12.31
N GLU A 113 14.22 17.74 -12.78
CA GLU A 113 14.04 17.31 -14.17
C GLU A 113 14.17 18.51 -15.11
N ARG A 114 13.48 19.61 -14.84
CA ARG A 114 13.54 20.84 -15.65
C ARG A 114 14.96 21.40 -15.72
N GLU A 115 15.63 21.56 -14.58
CA GLU A 115 16.97 22.13 -14.53
C GLU A 115 18.00 21.19 -15.19
N ALA A 116 17.81 19.86 -15.08
CA ALA A 116 18.65 18.89 -15.77
C ALA A 116 18.59 19.08 -17.30
N TYR A 117 17.40 19.20 -17.90
CA TYR A 117 17.27 19.45 -19.34
C TYR A 117 17.98 20.73 -19.78
N LEU A 118 17.80 21.83 -19.04
CA LEU A 118 18.46 23.10 -19.34
C LEU A 118 19.99 23.02 -19.21
N ARG A 119 20.50 22.25 -18.24
CA ARG A 119 21.93 22.07 -18.03
C ARG A 119 22.57 21.22 -19.13
N LEU A 120 21.84 20.22 -19.61
CA LEU A 120 22.26 19.36 -20.72
C LEU A 120 22.38 20.15 -22.03
N GLU A 121 21.35 20.93 -22.38
CA GLU A 121 21.37 21.75 -23.60
C GLU A 121 22.55 22.75 -23.60
N ARG A 122 22.79 23.42 -22.46
CA ARG A 122 23.94 24.33 -22.30
C ARG A 122 25.28 23.63 -22.52
N ARG A 123 25.43 22.38 -22.06
CA ARG A 123 26.66 21.60 -22.24
C ARG A 123 26.84 21.09 -23.66
N GLU A 124 25.76 20.66 -24.31
CA GLU A 124 25.77 20.21 -25.70
C GLU A 124 26.17 21.37 -26.64
N LYS A 125 25.66 22.58 -26.42
CA LYS A 125 26.07 23.79 -27.16
C LYS A 125 27.55 24.12 -27.02
N LEU A 126 28.14 23.80 -25.87
CA LEU A 126 29.57 23.99 -25.60
C LEU A 126 30.44 22.80 -26.04
N GLY A 127 29.83 21.69 -26.49
CA GLY A 127 30.54 20.45 -26.83
C GLY A 127 31.18 19.75 -25.63
N LEU A 128 30.77 20.04 -24.39
CA LEU A 128 31.30 19.40 -23.19
C LEU A 128 30.67 18.01 -22.96
N PRO A 129 31.36 17.12 -22.24
CA PRO A 129 30.76 15.85 -21.82
C PRO A 129 29.50 16.10 -20.97
N LYS A 130 28.50 15.24 -21.16
CA LYS A 130 27.17 15.36 -20.56
C LYS A 130 27.19 15.48 -19.04
N ILE A 131 28.01 14.64 -18.39
CA ILE A 131 28.24 14.61 -16.96
C ILE A 131 29.76 14.53 -16.74
N ASP A 132 30.28 15.42 -15.91
CA ASP A 132 31.66 15.34 -15.46
C ASP A 132 31.78 14.28 -14.35
N ARG A 133 32.86 13.50 -14.39
CA ARG A 133 33.18 12.51 -13.37
C ARG A 133 33.63 13.16 -12.07
N ASN A 134 34.26 14.33 -12.15
CA ASN A 134 34.69 15.09 -10.99
C ASN A 134 33.62 16.14 -10.64
N LEU A 135 32.90 15.93 -9.54
CA LEU A 135 31.92 16.91 -9.07
C LEU A 135 32.60 18.19 -8.56
N VAL A 136 33.78 18.03 -7.95
CA VAL A 136 34.60 19.10 -7.39
C VAL A 136 35.84 19.25 -8.22
N ASP A 137 36.19 20.49 -8.53
CA ASP A 137 37.46 20.81 -9.19
C ASP A 137 38.62 20.32 -8.32
N PRO A 138 39.48 19.41 -8.83
CA PRO A 138 40.59 18.84 -8.05
C PRO A 138 41.57 19.90 -7.56
N SER A 139 41.62 21.08 -8.17
CA SER A 139 42.46 22.19 -7.73
C SER A 139 41.94 22.87 -6.45
N LYS A 140 40.62 22.82 -6.21
CA LYS A 140 39.96 23.38 -5.01
C LYS A 140 39.80 22.36 -3.90
N ALA A 141 39.93 21.08 -4.22
CA ALA A 141 40.13 20.04 -3.24
C ALA A 141 41.52 20.21 -2.63
N THR A 142 41.67 21.16 -1.70
CA THR A 142 42.83 21.20 -0.80
C THR A 142 42.94 19.82 -0.21
N THR A 143 43.95 19.09 -0.64
CA THR A 143 44.26 17.78 -0.12
C THR A 143 44.53 17.97 1.38
N LEU A 144 43.54 17.60 2.21
CA LEU A 144 43.74 17.27 3.62
C LEU A 144 44.81 16.17 3.80
N ALA A 145 45.38 15.64 2.71
CA ALA A 145 46.55 14.77 2.68
C ALA A 145 47.91 15.48 2.90
N LEU A 146 48.00 16.82 2.87
CA LEU A 146 49.25 17.54 3.23
C LEU A 146 49.23 18.20 4.63
N ARG A 147 48.14 18.06 5.40
CA ARG A 147 48.08 18.40 6.84
C ARG A 147 47.98 17.15 7.70
N GLY A 148 48.79 16.14 7.38
CA GLY A 148 48.77 14.84 8.04
C GLY A 148 50.09 14.12 7.83
N GLY A 149 51.17 14.67 8.38
CA GLY A 149 52.30 13.85 8.80
C GLY A 149 51.83 12.92 9.93
N VAL A 150 51.07 11.87 9.60
CA VAL A 150 50.84 10.72 10.48
C VAL A 150 50.94 9.49 9.61
N GLY A 151 52.04 8.77 9.83
CA GLY A 151 52.35 7.53 9.16
C GLY A 151 51.26 6.48 9.36
N ARG A 152 51.10 5.65 8.34
CA ARG A 152 50.97 4.19 8.43
C ARG A 152 50.55 3.62 9.80
N GLU A 153 49.31 3.85 10.25
CA GLU A 153 48.80 3.19 11.47
C GLU A 153 47.31 2.81 11.41
N TRP A 154 46.80 2.46 10.23
CA TRP A 154 45.45 1.88 10.09
C TRP A 154 45.44 0.44 9.56
N ARG A 155 46.60 -0.23 9.54
CA ARG A 155 46.73 -1.63 9.10
C ARG A 155 46.94 -2.64 10.25
N SER A 156 46.92 -2.19 11.50
CA SER A 156 47.17 -3.02 12.69
C SER A 156 45.92 -3.32 13.54
N SER A 157 44.81 -2.58 13.38
CA SER A 157 43.62 -2.75 14.25
C SER A 157 42.62 -3.82 13.77
N CYS A 158 42.76 -4.37 12.56
CA CYS A 158 41.98 -5.54 12.10
C CYS A 158 42.71 -6.88 12.27
N ARG A 159 43.65 -6.99 13.23
CA ARG A 159 44.27 -8.26 13.61
C ARG A 159 43.77 -8.68 15.00
N LEU A 160 42.47 -8.92 15.14
CA LEU A 160 41.92 -9.60 16.31
C LEU A 160 40.56 -10.28 16.03
N VAL A 161 40.45 -10.98 14.90
CA VAL A 161 39.68 -12.24 14.82
C VAL A 161 40.41 -13.12 13.81
N ARG A 162 41.45 -13.81 14.27
CA ARG A 162 42.08 -14.89 13.51
C ARG A 162 41.17 -16.10 13.70
N CYS A 163 40.19 -16.30 12.81
CA CYS A 163 39.59 -17.62 12.65
C CYS A 163 40.73 -18.60 12.30
N PRO A 164 40.87 -19.75 12.97
CA PRO A 164 41.87 -20.74 12.58
C PRO A 164 41.53 -21.26 11.17
N PRO A 165 42.53 -21.41 10.28
CA PRO A 165 42.30 -22.05 8.99
C PRO A 165 42.03 -23.53 9.20
N PHE A 166 40.83 -23.97 8.81
CA PHE A 166 40.53 -25.37 8.56
C PHE A 166 41.37 -25.81 7.35
N SER A 167 42.47 -26.53 7.62
CA SER A 167 43.35 -27.10 6.61
C SER A 167 43.62 -28.56 6.94
N SER A 168 42.93 -29.46 6.25
CA SER A 168 43.47 -30.77 5.90
C SER A 168 42.87 -31.20 4.56
N ALA A 169 43.35 -30.58 3.48
CA ALA A 169 43.30 -31.23 2.17
C ALA A 169 44.53 -32.14 2.07
N ALA A 170 44.22 -33.42 1.87
CA ALA A 170 45.14 -34.50 1.52
C ALA A 170 46.03 -34.14 0.32
N THR A 171 47.24 -34.69 0.31
CA THR A 171 48.02 -35.00 -0.90
C THR A 171 49.10 -36.05 -0.55
N PRO A 172 49.66 -36.77 -1.53
CA PRO A 172 49.76 -38.23 -1.51
C PRO A 172 51.18 -38.77 -1.28
N GLN A 173 51.25 -40.08 -1.00
CA GLN A 173 52.34 -40.98 -1.39
C GLN A 173 51.74 -42.17 -2.13
#